data_AF-A0A8J8BKM6-F1
#
_entry.id   AF-A0A8J8BKM6-F1
#
_cell.length_a   1.000
_cell.length_b   1.000
_cell.length_c   1.000
_cell.angle_alpha   90.00
_cell.angle_beta   90.00
_cell.angle_gamma   90.00
#
_symmetry.space_group_name_H-M   'P 1'
#
loop_
_entity.id
_entity.type
_entity.pdbx_description
1 polymer ?
#
loop_
_entity_poly.entity_id
_entity_poly.type
_entity_poly.pdbx_seq_one_letter_code
_entity_poly.pdbx_strand_id
1 'polypeptide(L)'
;MKSKGMMGIGTLIIFIAVILVAAVAAAVLVSTSGSLQQRGLSTGAQAEASVSTGAEIVSVMAANGDSGHDIERFELLMRLQSGSEAMNFNNTVILFDTASTSQNLVYNGTLSTDREQDTSVTTGDYRVYYVKQGPDYESGYLSRGDVVKAKFRCSDCSSTTADTGGVGENKRVRIKVVPRVGQAALVEFTTPDVITDQRVPLWP
;
A
#
# COMPACT_ATOMS: atom_id res chain seq x y z
N MET A 1 -85.20 -3.13 4.84
CA MET A 1 -84.00 -2.50 5.44
C MET A 1 -82.85 -3.52 5.45
N LYS A 2 -81.97 -3.55 4.44
CA LYS A 2 -80.90 -4.58 4.31
C LYS A 2 -79.59 -4.06 3.67
N SER A 3 -79.30 -2.76 3.79
CA SER A 3 -78.11 -2.14 3.14
C SER A 3 -76.95 -1.84 4.12
N LYS A 4 -77.19 -1.76 5.43
CA LYS A 4 -76.15 -1.35 6.39
C LYS A 4 -75.06 -2.41 6.66
N GLY A 5 -75.35 -3.71 6.50
CA GLY A 5 -74.36 -4.78 6.73
C GLY A 5 -73.34 -4.96 5.59
N MET A 6 -73.69 -4.56 4.36
CA MET A 6 -72.81 -4.70 3.19
C MET A 6 -71.72 -3.61 3.15
N MET A 7 -72.03 -2.43 3.69
CA MET A 7 -71.10 -1.29 3.70
C MET A 7 -69.90 -1.50 4.64
N GLY A 8 -70.02 -2.34 5.67
CA GLY A 8 -68.92 -2.69 6.59
C GLY A 8 -67.92 -3.72 6.03
N ILE A 9 -68.32 -4.49 5.01
CA ILE A 9 -67.41 -5.45 4.37
C ILE A 9 -66.39 -4.68 3.50
N GLY A 10 -66.83 -3.62 2.82
CA GLY A 10 -65.94 -2.76 2.03
C GLY A 10 -64.87 -2.05 2.87
N THR A 11 -65.23 -1.58 4.08
CA THR A 11 -64.26 -0.94 4.98
C THR A 11 -63.25 -1.94 5.54
N LEU A 12 -63.66 -3.17 5.86
CA LEU A 12 -62.76 -4.24 6.30
C LEU A 12 -61.76 -4.64 5.21
N ILE A 13 -62.19 -4.72 3.94
CA ILE A 13 -61.30 -5.02 2.81
C ILE A 13 -60.22 -3.95 2.66
N ILE A 14 -60.60 -2.67 2.70
CA ILE A 14 -59.65 -1.55 2.60
C ILE A 14 -58.68 -1.54 3.79
N PHE A 15 -59.19 -1.82 4.99
CA PHE A 15 -58.36 -1.87 6.19
C PHE A 15 -57.24 -2.93 6.08
N ILE A 16 -57.58 -4.13 5.62
CA ILE A 16 -56.61 -5.20 5.40
C ILE A 16 -55.63 -4.82 4.28
N ALA A 17 -56.12 -4.22 3.19
CA ALA A 17 -55.26 -3.78 2.09
C ALA A 17 -54.21 -2.75 2.54
N VAL A 18 -54.60 -1.75 3.34
CA VAL A 18 -53.66 -0.74 3.87
C VAL A 18 -52.62 -1.36 4.78
N ILE A 19 -53.00 -2.32 5.63
CA ILE A 19 -52.06 -3.02 6.51
C ILE A 19 -51.02 -3.79 5.69
N LEU A 20 -51.43 -4.49 4.62
CA LEU A 20 -50.51 -5.22 3.76
C LEU A 20 -49.54 -4.28 3.03
N VAL A 21 -50.03 -3.15 2.50
CA VAL A 21 -49.17 -2.13 1.86
C VAL A 21 -48.19 -1.53 2.87
N ALA A 22 -48.66 -1.21 4.08
CA ALA A 22 -47.82 -0.67 5.16
C ALA A 22 -46.73 -1.68 5.58
N ALA A 23 -47.05 -2.97 5.66
CA ALA A 23 -46.09 -4.02 6.00
C ALA A 23 -44.97 -4.15 4.95
N VAL A 24 -45.32 -4.12 3.64
CA VAL A 24 -44.33 -4.15 2.56
C VAL A 24 -43.46 -2.88 2.57
N ALA A 25 -44.08 -1.70 2.75
CA ALA A 25 -43.36 -0.44 2.84
C ALA A 25 -42.36 -0.43 4.01
N ALA A 26 -42.78 -0.91 5.19
CA ALA A 26 -41.91 -1.06 6.36
C ALA A 26 -40.75 -2.03 6.10
N ALA A 27 -41.00 -3.17 5.46
CA ALA A 27 -39.96 -4.14 5.10
C ALA A 27 -38.90 -3.53 4.16
N VAL A 28 -39.34 -2.75 3.16
CA VAL A 28 -38.44 -2.04 2.23
C VAL A 28 -37.63 -0.97 2.97
N LEU A 29 -38.26 -0.21 3.88
CA LEU A 29 -37.58 0.79 4.70
C LEU A 29 -36.48 0.15 5.55
N VAL A 30 -36.78 -0.93 6.28
CA VAL A 30 -35.81 -1.65 7.11
C VAL A 30 -34.67 -2.22 6.26
N SER A 31 -35.00 -2.85 5.13
CA SER A 31 -33.99 -3.40 4.20
C SER A 31 -33.05 -2.32 3.68
N THR A 32 -33.61 -1.17 3.29
CA THR A 32 -32.83 -0.04 2.79
C THR A 32 -31.96 0.57 3.90
N SER A 33 -32.51 0.79 5.09
CA SER A 33 -31.76 1.26 6.25
C SER A 33 -30.63 0.31 6.64
N GLY A 34 -30.86 -1.00 6.63
CA GLY A 34 -29.84 -2.00 6.90
C GLY A 34 -28.70 -1.98 5.87
N SER A 35 -29.03 -1.93 4.58
CA SER A 35 -28.04 -1.82 3.50
C SER A 35 -27.22 -0.53 3.61
N LEU A 36 -27.86 0.60 3.91
CA LEU A 36 -27.19 1.89 4.12
C LEU A 36 -26.26 1.85 5.35
N GLN A 37 -26.67 1.22 6.45
CA GLN A 37 -25.83 1.06 7.64
C GLN A 37 -24.60 0.20 7.34
N GLN A 38 -24.77 -0.94 6.66
CA GLN A 38 -23.64 -1.80 6.28
C GLN A 38 -22.66 -1.08 5.35
N ARG A 39 -23.16 -0.31 4.38
CA ARG A 39 -22.33 0.53 3.51
C ARG A 39 -21.61 1.63 4.31
N GLY A 40 -22.31 2.29 5.22
CA GLY A 40 -21.74 3.33 6.08
C GLY A 40 -20.60 2.80 6.96
N LEU A 41 -20.77 1.61 7.54
CA LEU A 41 -19.73 0.95 8.32
C LEU A 41 -18.52 0.57 7.45
N SER A 42 -18.76 -0.04 6.28
CA SER A 42 -17.68 -0.44 5.37
C SER A 42 -16.90 0.76 4.83
N THR A 43 -17.57 1.85 4.46
CA THR A 43 -16.93 3.08 3.99
C THR A 43 -16.20 3.78 5.13
N GLY A 44 -16.79 3.79 6.34
CA GLY A 44 -16.14 4.33 7.54
C GLY A 44 -14.84 3.60 7.84
N ALA A 45 -14.86 2.26 7.88
CA ALA A 45 -13.68 1.43 8.10
C ALA A 45 -12.63 1.64 7.00
N GLN A 46 -13.02 1.71 5.73
CA GLN A 46 -12.09 1.97 4.63
C GLN A 46 -11.48 3.39 4.70
N ALA A 47 -12.27 4.39 5.10
CA ALA A 47 -11.78 5.76 5.27
C ALA A 47 -10.81 5.85 6.45
N GLU A 48 -11.14 5.21 7.57
CA GLU A 48 -10.27 5.10 8.74
C GLU A 48 -8.94 4.43 8.37
N ALA A 49 -8.99 3.24 7.77
CA ALA A 49 -7.79 2.55 7.30
C ALA A 49 -6.98 3.39 6.30
N SER A 50 -7.64 4.15 5.42
CA SER A 50 -6.95 5.00 4.44
C SER A 50 -6.20 6.18 5.07
N VAL A 51 -6.60 6.66 6.25
CA VAL A 51 -5.94 7.77 6.93
C VAL A 51 -4.98 7.32 8.03
N SER A 52 -5.28 6.20 8.69
CA SER A 52 -4.48 5.66 9.79
C SER A 52 -3.34 4.75 9.33
N THR A 53 -3.51 4.08 8.18
CA THR A 53 -2.48 3.17 7.66
C THR A 53 -1.45 3.93 6.86
N GLY A 54 -0.18 3.66 7.16
CA GLY A 54 0.95 4.17 6.42
C GLY A 54 2.22 3.40 6.75
N ALA A 55 3.10 3.30 5.76
CA ALA A 55 4.47 2.87 5.98
C ALA A 55 5.33 4.11 6.25
N GLU A 56 6.32 3.94 7.12
CA GLU A 56 7.35 4.94 7.37
C GLU A 56 8.67 4.41 6.82
N ILE A 57 9.32 5.21 5.99
CA ILE A 57 10.69 4.97 5.55
C ILE A 57 11.60 5.48 6.66
N VAL A 58 12.48 4.62 7.15
CA VAL A 58 13.44 4.91 8.23
C VAL A 58 14.80 5.29 7.69
N SER A 59 15.26 4.59 6.64
CA SER A 59 16.56 4.85 6.01
C SER A 59 16.60 4.29 4.59
N VAL A 60 17.35 4.94 3.71
CA VAL A 60 17.73 4.50 2.38
C VAL A 60 19.24 4.31 2.36
N MET A 61 19.69 3.13 1.95
CA MET A 61 21.10 2.82 1.72
C MET A 61 21.29 2.37 0.28
N ALA A 62 22.45 2.68 -0.26
CA ALA A 62 22.93 2.11 -1.51
C ALA A 62 23.91 0.98 -1.20
N ALA A 63 23.82 -0.09 -1.97
CA ALA A 63 24.85 -1.12 -2.04
C ALA A 63 25.52 -1.05 -3.41
N ASN A 64 26.82 -1.36 -3.45
CA ASN A 64 27.64 -1.48 -4.66
C ASN A 64 28.24 -0.19 -5.25
N GLY A 65 28.69 0.75 -4.42
CA GLY A 65 29.34 1.98 -4.90
C GLY A 65 30.74 1.82 -5.51
N ASP A 66 31.40 0.67 -5.30
CA ASP A 66 32.82 0.46 -5.62
C ASP A 66 33.07 -0.04 -7.06
N SER A 67 32.07 -0.61 -7.73
CA SER A 67 32.23 -1.24 -9.04
C SER A 67 31.63 -0.41 -10.18
N GLY A 68 32.22 0.76 -10.45
CA GLY A 68 31.91 1.55 -11.65
C GLY A 68 31.21 2.90 -11.43
N HIS A 69 31.39 3.54 -10.27
CA HIS A 69 30.89 4.89 -9.93
C HIS A 69 29.35 5.07 -9.87
N ASP A 70 28.57 4.08 -10.30
CA ASP A 70 27.11 4.12 -10.30
C ASP A 70 26.49 3.21 -9.23
N ILE A 71 25.50 3.75 -8.50
CA ILE A 71 24.70 2.99 -7.55
C ILE A 71 23.59 2.24 -8.29
N GLU A 72 23.66 0.92 -8.31
CA GLU A 72 22.63 0.10 -8.93
C GLU A 72 21.64 -0.51 -7.94
N ARG A 73 22.06 -0.73 -6.69
CA ARG A 73 21.26 -1.44 -5.68
C ARG A 73 20.88 -0.52 -4.54
N PHE A 74 19.61 -0.56 -4.18
CA PHE A 74 19.05 0.24 -3.11
C PHE A 74 18.40 -0.64 -2.06
N GLU A 75 18.57 -0.26 -0.81
CA GLU A 75 18.00 -0.90 0.36
C GLU A 75 17.19 0.15 1.13
N LEU A 76 15.88 -0.08 1.20
CA LEU A 76 14.94 0.78 1.91
C LEU A 76 14.55 0.12 3.22
N LEU A 77 15.01 0.67 4.34
CA LEU A 77 14.54 0.26 5.66
C LEU A 77 13.22 0.95 5.95
N MET A 78 12.18 0.16 6.19
CA MET A 78 10.83 0.65 6.43
C MET A 78 10.16 -0.11 7.57
N ARG A 79 9.25 0.58 8.23
CA ARG A 79 8.42 0.08 9.34
C ARG A 79 7.01 0.61 9.19
N LEU A 80 6.08 -0.01 9.90
CA LEU A 80 4.71 0.47 9.92
C LEU A 80 4.57 1.72 10.83
N GLN A 81 3.80 2.72 10.41
CA GLN A 81 3.46 3.86 11.28
C GLN A 81 2.63 3.39 12.49
N SER A 82 2.69 4.16 13.58
CA SER A 82 1.90 3.85 14.78
C SER A 82 0.41 3.97 14.49
N GLY A 83 -0.37 2.94 14.85
CA GLY A 83 -1.82 2.91 14.64
C GLY A 83 -2.26 2.37 13.28
N SER A 84 -1.32 2.09 12.38
CA SER A 84 -1.60 1.44 11.10
C SER A 84 -2.04 -0.01 11.25
N GLU A 85 -2.80 -0.47 10.27
CA GLU A 85 -3.09 -1.89 10.04
C GLU A 85 -1.98 -2.56 9.23
N ALA A 86 -1.94 -3.89 9.23
CA ALA A 86 -0.94 -4.65 8.50
C ALA A 86 -1.03 -4.37 6.99
N MET A 87 0.12 -4.12 6.36
CA MET A 87 0.21 -3.76 4.94
C MET A 87 0.69 -4.96 4.13
N ASN A 88 -0.04 -5.32 3.07
CA ASN A 88 0.38 -6.40 2.17
C ASN A 88 1.35 -5.89 1.10
N PHE A 89 2.53 -6.52 0.97
CA PHE A 89 3.52 -6.14 -0.03
C PHE A 89 3.08 -6.46 -1.47
N ASN A 90 2.28 -7.51 -1.70
CA ASN A 90 1.75 -7.82 -3.04
C ASN A 90 0.88 -6.69 -3.60
N ASN A 91 0.27 -5.90 -2.72
CA ASN A 91 -0.59 -4.77 -3.07
C ASN A 91 0.11 -3.42 -2.84
N THR A 92 1.45 -3.41 -2.81
CA THR A 92 2.26 -2.21 -2.60
C THR A 92 3.21 -2.05 -3.76
N VAL A 93 3.26 -0.84 -4.32
CA VAL A 93 4.16 -0.49 -5.43
C VAL A 93 5.16 0.54 -4.92
N ILE A 94 6.43 0.34 -5.23
CA ILE A 94 7.47 1.33 -4.97
C ILE A 94 7.78 2.03 -6.28
N LEU A 95 7.61 3.34 -6.31
CA LEU A 95 7.96 4.18 -7.44
C LEU A 95 9.36 4.72 -7.19
N PHE A 96 10.25 4.49 -8.16
CA PHE A 96 11.61 4.99 -8.15
C PHE A 96 11.78 5.98 -9.31
N ASP A 97 11.90 7.26 -8.97
CA ASP A 97 12.05 8.34 -9.93
C ASP A 97 13.45 8.95 -9.82
N THR A 98 14.14 9.02 -10.95
CA THR A 98 15.36 9.82 -11.13
C THR A 98 15.06 10.97 -12.09
N ALA A 99 15.99 11.90 -12.27
CA ALA A 99 15.85 13.01 -13.21
C ALA A 99 15.53 12.60 -14.67
N SER A 100 15.87 11.37 -15.08
CA SER A 100 15.73 10.88 -16.46
C SER A 100 14.75 9.72 -16.64
N THR A 101 14.52 8.90 -15.61
CA THR A 101 13.76 7.65 -15.72
C THR A 101 12.88 7.47 -14.49
N SER A 102 11.69 6.91 -14.71
CA SER A 102 10.75 6.48 -13.67
C SER A 102 10.54 4.98 -13.80
N GLN A 103 10.60 4.25 -12.68
CA GLN A 103 10.37 2.82 -12.63
C GLN A 103 9.37 2.46 -11.54
N ASN A 104 8.47 1.53 -11.86
CA ASN A 104 7.52 0.95 -10.91
C ASN A 104 8.04 -0.41 -10.50
N LEU A 105 8.23 -0.61 -9.20
CA LEU A 105 8.74 -1.84 -8.62
C LEU A 105 7.60 -2.64 -8.00
N VAL A 106 7.48 -3.90 -8.39
CA VAL A 106 6.47 -4.84 -7.91
C VAL A 106 7.08 -5.84 -6.93
N TYR A 107 6.30 -6.28 -5.95
CA TYR A 107 6.77 -7.25 -4.98
C TYR A 107 6.99 -8.63 -5.62
N ASN A 108 8.21 -9.17 -5.48
CA ASN A 108 8.60 -10.48 -6.00
C ASN A 108 9.16 -11.40 -4.89
N GLY A 109 8.54 -11.32 -3.71
CA GLY A 109 8.78 -12.28 -2.63
C GLY A 109 9.68 -11.78 -1.49
N THR A 110 9.84 -12.67 -0.52
CA THR A 110 10.63 -12.44 0.70
C THR A 110 11.99 -13.13 0.60
N LEU A 111 13.04 -12.43 1.01
CA LEU A 111 14.40 -12.93 1.12
C LEU A 111 14.61 -13.63 2.46
N SER A 112 15.33 -14.75 2.45
CA SER A 112 15.68 -15.52 3.65
C SER A 112 17.00 -15.08 4.28
N THR A 113 17.79 -14.23 3.61
CA THR A 113 19.11 -13.78 4.08
C THR A 113 19.35 -12.32 3.70
N ASP A 114 19.98 -11.56 4.60
CA ASP A 114 20.41 -10.20 4.35
C ASP A 114 21.75 -10.18 3.59
N ARG A 115 21.71 -10.31 2.26
CA ARG A 115 22.90 -10.18 1.41
C ARG A 115 22.93 -8.81 0.75
N GLU A 116 24.07 -8.11 0.83
CA GLU A 116 24.25 -6.77 0.25
C GLU A 116 24.24 -6.81 -1.28
N GLN A 117 24.85 -7.85 -1.87
CA GLN A 117 24.73 -8.17 -3.29
C GLN A 117 23.83 -9.40 -3.45
N ASP A 118 22.53 -9.18 -3.41
CA ASP A 118 21.57 -10.24 -3.76
C ASP A 118 21.35 -10.29 -5.28
N THR A 119 21.69 -11.43 -5.88
CA THR A 119 21.50 -11.70 -7.31
C THR A 119 20.05 -12.04 -7.66
N SER A 120 19.21 -12.30 -6.65
CA SER A 120 17.78 -12.58 -6.80
C SER A 120 16.96 -11.32 -7.09
N VAL A 121 17.53 -10.14 -6.82
CA VAL A 121 16.88 -8.84 -7.03
C VAL A 121 17.11 -8.41 -8.48
N THR A 122 16.03 -8.43 -9.26
CA THR A 122 15.98 -8.06 -10.68
C THR A 122 15.44 -6.65 -10.87
N THR A 123 15.67 -6.09 -12.06
CA THR A 123 15.12 -4.78 -12.45
C THR A 123 13.60 -4.89 -12.58
N GLY A 124 12.87 -3.89 -12.06
CA GLY A 124 11.40 -3.84 -12.09
C GLY A 124 10.70 -4.51 -10.90
N ASP A 125 11.46 -5.18 -10.02
CA ASP A 125 10.91 -5.82 -8.83
C ASP A 125 11.62 -5.35 -7.55
N TYR A 126 10.91 -5.46 -6.42
CA TYR A 126 11.51 -5.37 -5.09
C TYR A 126 11.24 -6.65 -4.30
N ARG A 127 12.19 -6.99 -3.44
CA ARG A 127 12.08 -8.10 -2.51
C ARG A 127 12.25 -7.60 -1.09
N VAL A 128 11.62 -8.27 -0.14
CA VAL A 128 11.61 -7.82 1.26
C VAL A 128 12.41 -8.78 2.13
N TYR A 129 13.23 -8.25 3.02
CA TYR A 129 13.91 -9.00 4.07
C TYR A 129 13.42 -8.51 5.44
N TYR A 130 13.04 -9.42 6.33
CA TYR A 130 12.62 -9.08 7.69
C TYR A 130 13.86 -8.99 8.58
N VAL A 131 14.22 -7.77 9.00
CA VAL A 131 15.32 -7.54 9.94
C VAL A 131 14.88 -7.90 11.35
N LYS A 132 13.62 -7.58 11.68
CA LYS A 132 12.99 -7.92 12.94
C LYS A 132 11.56 -8.34 12.65
N GLN A 133 11.16 -9.46 13.24
CA GLN A 133 9.78 -9.94 13.24
C GLN A 133 9.15 -9.55 14.57
N GLY A 134 7.99 -8.90 14.49
CA GLY A 134 7.12 -8.58 15.61
C GLY A 134 6.25 -9.77 16.01
N PRO A 135 5.38 -9.58 17.01
CA PRO A 135 4.50 -10.64 17.52
C PRO A 135 3.46 -11.10 16.48
N ASP A 136 3.04 -10.21 15.59
CA ASP A 136 2.01 -10.45 14.57
C ASP A 136 2.61 -10.65 13.17
N TYR A 137 3.83 -11.20 13.12
CA TYR A 137 4.53 -11.44 11.86
C TYR A 137 3.74 -12.37 10.94
N GLU A 138 3.54 -11.94 9.70
CA GLU A 138 2.99 -12.75 8.62
C GLU A 138 3.84 -12.56 7.35
N SER A 139 4.19 -13.68 6.70
CA SER A 139 5.00 -13.63 5.50
C SER A 139 4.30 -12.87 4.37
N GLY A 140 4.94 -11.82 3.87
CA GLY A 140 4.40 -10.97 2.81
C GLY A 140 3.57 -9.78 3.32
N TYR A 141 3.54 -9.56 4.63
CA TYR A 141 2.90 -8.43 5.28
C TYR A 141 3.88 -7.65 6.15
N LEU A 142 3.65 -6.35 6.26
CA LEU A 142 4.30 -5.49 7.23
C LEU A 142 3.35 -5.29 8.41
N SER A 143 3.59 -6.01 9.50
CA SER A 143 2.79 -5.95 10.72
C SER A 143 3.42 -5.03 11.78
N ARG A 144 2.70 -4.83 12.88
CA ARG A 144 3.15 -4.00 13.99
C ARG A 144 4.41 -4.60 14.65
N GLY A 145 5.44 -3.78 14.76
CA GLY A 145 6.72 -4.19 15.34
C GLY A 145 7.68 -4.87 14.36
N ASP A 146 7.24 -5.10 13.12
CA ASP A 146 8.13 -5.55 12.05
C ASP A 146 9.02 -4.40 11.58
N VAL A 147 10.26 -4.75 11.27
CA VAL A 147 11.19 -3.87 10.56
C VAL A 147 11.70 -4.63 9.35
N VAL A 148 11.48 -4.05 8.17
CA VAL A 148 11.82 -4.71 6.90
C VAL A 148 12.77 -3.87 6.07
N LYS A 149 13.62 -4.56 5.31
CA LYS A 149 14.44 -3.98 4.25
C LYS A 149 13.82 -4.37 2.91
N ALA A 150 13.30 -3.40 2.16
CA ALA A 150 12.95 -3.61 0.76
C ALA A 150 14.21 -3.38 -0.09
N LYS A 151 14.63 -4.42 -0.81
CA LYS A 151 15.79 -4.38 -1.71
C LYS A 151 15.30 -4.36 -3.15
N PHE A 152 15.85 -3.46 -3.94
CA PHE A 152 15.58 -3.38 -5.36
C PHE A 152 16.84 -2.96 -6.12
N ARG A 153 16.85 -3.24 -7.43
CA ARG A 153 17.94 -2.88 -8.32
C ARG A 153 17.41 -1.97 -9.42
N CYS A 154 18.15 -0.94 -9.76
CA CYS A 154 17.97 -0.21 -10.99
C CYS A 154 19.20 -0.36 -11.89
N SER A 155 19.04 -1.10 -12.99
CA SER A 155 20.06 -1.24 -14.04
C SER A 155 19.97 -0.19 -15.15
N ASP A 156 18.83 0.51 -15.29
CA ASP A 156 18.56 1.40 -16.43
C ASP A 156 18.17 2.82 -15.98
N CYS A 157 18.68 3.24 -14.83
CA CYS A 157 18.43 4.59 -14.28
C CYS A 157 19.43 5.64 -14.78
N SER A 158 20.38 5.26 -15.63
CA SER A 158 21.39 6.15 -16.22
C SER A 158 20.81 6.93 -17.40
N SER A 159 21.02 8.25 -17.42
CA SER A 159 20.47 9.20 -18.40
C SER A 159 21.23 9.25 -19.73
N THR A 160 22.26 8.44 -19.96
CA THR A 160 23.14 8.61 -21.12
C THR A 160 23.64 7.28 -21.63
N THR A 161 23.21 6.96 -22.85
CA THR A 161 23.75 5.99 -23.81
C THR A 161 24.95 5.15 -23.35
N ALA A 162 24.72 3.83 -23.24
CA ALA A 162 25.71 2.77 -23.40
C ALA A 162 27.00 2.91 -22.57
N ASP A 163 26.89 2.67 -21.26
CA ASP A 163 27.75 1.76 -20.49
C ASP A 163 27.59 2.08 -18.99
N THR A 164 27.34 1.03 -18.19
CA THR A 164 27.14 1.03 -16.72
C THR A 164 25.78 1.55 -16.25
N GLY A 165 25.05 0.67 -15.55
CA GLY A 165 23.62 0.77 -15.36
C GLY A 165 23.25 1.10 -13.93
N GLY A 166 23.23 2.38 -13.56
CA GLY A 166 22.85 2.81 -12.20
C GLY A 166 22.61 4.31 -12.06
N VAL A 167 22.51 4.77 -10.82
CA VAL A 167 22.42 6.18 -10.45
C VAL A 167 23.81 6.68 -10.08
N GLY A 168 24.36 7.56 -10.90
CA GLY A 168 25.66 8.19 -10.65
C GLY A 168 25.63 9.29 -9.59
N GLU A 169 26.75 9.99 -9.48
CA GLU A 169 27.00 11.07 -8.53
C GLU A 169 26.13 12.31 -8.82
N ASN A 170 25.77 13.03 -7.75
CA ASN A 170 25.00 14.29 -7.82
C ASN A 170 23.68 14.19 -8.61
N LYS A 171 22.94 13.09 -8.43
CA LYS A 171 21.62 12.87 -9.03
C LYS A 171 20.53 12.93 -7.97
N ARG A 172 19.44 13.60 -8.30
CA ARG A 172 18.23 13.63 -7.48
C ARG A 172 17.45 12.34 -7.68
N VAL A 173 17.11 11.70 -6.57
CA VAL A 173 16.33 10.47 -6.52
C VAL A 173 15.13 10.68 -5.62
N ARG A 174 13.98 10.21 -6.07
CA ARG A 174 12.73 10.19 -5.30
C ARG A 174 12.24 8.76 -5.23
N ILE A 175 11.98 8.30 -4.01
CA ILE A 175 11.42 6.99 -3.72
C ILE A 175 10.06 7.19 -3.07
N LYS A 176 9.02 6.66 -3.69
CA LYS A 176 7.66 6.73 -3.18
C LYS A 176 7.08 5.33 -2.98
N VAL A 177 6.77 4.97 -1.74
CA VAL A 177 6.10 3.71 -1.41
C VAL A 177 4.59 3.97 -1.37
N VAL A 178 3.86 3.31 -2.26
CA VAL A 178 2.41 3.48 -2.40
C VAL A 178 1.71 2.17 -2.04
N PRO A 179 1.08 2.08 -0.86
CA PRO A 179 0.23 0.95 -0.53
C PRO A 179 -1.14 1.07 -1.22
N ARG A 180 -1.87 -0.04 -1.34
CA ARG A 180 -3.26 -0.06 -1.84
C ARG A 180 -4.23 0.76 -0.98
N VAL A 181 -4.02 0.78 0.33
CA VAL A 181 -4.81 1.54 1.30
C VAL A 181 -3.83 2.20 2.25
N GLY A 182 -4.05 3.49 2.53
CA GLY A 182 -3.20 4.25 3.43
C GLY A 182 -2.45 5.40 2.76
N GLN A 183 -1.61 6.06 3.54
CA GLN A 183 -0.76 7.15 3.10
C GLN A 183 0.49 6.63 2.39
N ALA A 184 0.86 7.29 1.29
CA ALA A 184 2.09 7.00 0.58
C ALA A 184 3.29 7.67 1.29
N ALA A 185 4.36 6.91 1.49
CA ALA A 185 5.62 7.45 2.00
C ALA A 185 6.45 7.99 0.84
N LEU A 186 7.01 9.19 0.97
CA LEU A 186 7.90 9.79 -0.03
C LEU A 186 9.21 10.18 0.66
N VAL A 187 10.33 9.79 0.05
CA VAL A 187 11.66 10.25 0.42
C VAL A 187 12.36 10.78 -0.82
N GLU A 188 12.99 11.95 -0.69
CA GLU A 188 13.77 12.59 -1.74
C GLU A 188 15.17 12.89 -1.19
N PHE A 189 16.19 12.54 -1.96
CA PHE A 189 17.59 12.80 -1.63
C PHE A 189 18.41 13.04 -2.92
N THR A 190 19.64 13.53 -2.74
CA THR A 190 20.61 13.65 -3.82
C THR A 190 21.79 12.73 -3.51
N THR A 191 22.24 11.95 -4.48
CA THR A 191 23.45 11.12 -4.33
C THR A 191 24.69 12.02 -4.13
N PRO A 192 25.69 11.58 -3.35
CA PRO A 192 26.89 12.37 -3.09
C PRO A 192 27.71 12.62 -4.38
N ASP A 193 28.60 13.61 -4.32
CA ASP A 193 29.49 13.98 -5.45
C ASP A 193 30.62 12.97 -5.67
N VAL A 194 30.89 12.09 -4.71
CA VAL A 194 31.89 11.02 -4.84
C VAL A 194 31.38 9.76 -4.17
N ILE A 195 31.40 8.63 -4.89
CA ILE A 195 31.04 7.31 -4.37
C ILE A 195 32.32 6.47 -4.25
N THR A 196 32.76 6.20 -3.01
CA THR A 196 33.99 5.42 -2.72
C THR A 196 33.74 4.16 -1.91
N ASP A 197 32.66 4.12 -1.12
CA ASP A 197 32.33 2.99 -0.28
C ASP A 197 31.36 2.01 -0.97
N GLN A 198 31.51 0.73 -0.66
CA GLN A 198 30.56 -0.30 -1.10
C GLN A 198 29.15 -0.09 -0.54
N ARG A 199 29.03 0.56 0.62
CA ARG A 199 27.74 0.98 1.20
C ARG A 199 27.73 2.47 1.42
N VAL A 200 26.75 3.13 0.80
CA VAL A 200 26.59 4.58 0.93
C VAL A 200 25.25 4.86 1.61
N PRO A 201 25.23 5.48 2.80
CA PRO A 201 23.98 5.99 3.37
C PRO A 201 23.48 7.14 2.49
N LEU A 202 22.25 7.03 2.00
CA LEU A 202 21.63 8.05 1.14
C LEU A 202 20.60 8.87 1.90
N TRP A 203 19.96 8.27 2.89
CA TRP A 203 18.95 8.90 3.74
C TRP A 203 18.73 8.07 5.03
N PRO A 204 18.39 8.65 6.19
CA PRO A 204 18.48 10.08 6.50
C PRO A 204 19.90 10.62 6.28
#